data_AF-A0A2S9XTY3-F1
#
_entry.id   AF-A0A2S9XTY3-F1
#
_cell.length_a   1.000
_cell.length_b   1.000
_cell.length_c   1.000
_cell.angle_alpha   90.00
_cell.angle_beta   90.00
_cell.angle_gamma   90.00
#
_symmetry.space_group_name_H-M   'P 1'
#
loop_
_entity.id
_entity.type
_entity.pdbx_description
1 polymer ?
#
loop_
_entity_poly.entity_id
_entity_poly.type
_entity_poly.pdbx_seq_one_letter_code
_entity_poly.pdbx_strand_id
1 'polypeptide(L)'
;MSTARDVFLAHVAASADDERYAVVTEARGSLTKAKLEALDQVEGLDEGGLRLVMPGLYQQIVGTTIQIAARVGVAVGLALEAVDELRSEAAIGSFSRPVRDQMTETGVAMKRRHSSRIAKLVAEVEAQRLAWRHNHEFMSWLGFRRDDERYPAADRRARLEAFKIVDRLLRSREAISALLGHPLAVALEAHDRFMLGNRWRLDPRVPEHAVESFIWPLLGFQTAEVTQIELARYHYDALVAAGADDATRVQKRGELLTLFAKQLANALEHVPEGIGTGVV
;
A
#
# COMPACT_ATOMS: atom_id res chain seq x y z
N MET A 1 7.10 26.02 13.37
CA MET A 1 6.10 25.27 12.59
C MET A 1 6.35 23.80 12.81
N SER A 2 5.31 23.00 13.08
CA SER A 2 5.44 21.54 13.21
C SER A 2 5.85 20.93 11.86
N THR A 3 6.82 20.02 11.84
CA THR A 3 7.20 19.32 10.60
C THR A 3 6.17 18.23 10.24
N ALA A 4 6.16 17.76 8.99
CA ALA A 4 5.29 16.66 8.56
C ALA A 4 5.52 15.38 9.41
N ARG A 5 6.79 15.13 9.77
CA ARG A 5 7.19 14.06 10.69
C ARG A 5 6.54 14.23 12.07
N ASP A 6 6.60 15.43 12.64
CA ASP A 6 6.05 15.69 13.98
C ASP A 6 4.53 15.53 14.00
N VAL A 7 3.84 16.03 12.97
CA VAL A 7 2.38 15.85 12.81
C VAL A 7 2.02 14.37 12.70
N PHE A 8 2.74 13.61 11.88
CA PHE A 8 2.55 12.17 11.74
C PHE A 8 2.75 11.42 13.06
N LEU A 9 3.87 11.65 13.74
CA LEU A 9 4.19 10.97 15.00
C LEU A 9 3.15 11.31 16.09
N ALA A 10 2.67 12.55 16.13
CA ALA A 10 1.61 12.94 17.04
C ALA A 10 0.31 12.15 16.79
N HIS A 11 -0.10 12.00 15.52
CA HIS A 11 -1.29 11.20 15.18
C HIS A 11 -1.12 9.69 15.35
N VAL A 12 0.11 9.16 15.25
CA VAL A 12 0.39 7.75 15.52
C VAL A 12 0.37 7.44 17.01
N ALA A 13 0.85 8.38 17.84
CA ALA A 13 0.92 8.23 19.29
C ALA A 13 -0.37 8.65 20.02
N ALA A 14 -1.26 9.39 19.35
CA ALA A 14 -2.52 9.85 19.93
C ALA A 14 -3.40 8.68 20.40
N SER A 15 -3.94 8.80 21.62
CA SER A 15 -5.01 7.91 22.07
C SER A 15 -6.32 8.22 21.33
N ALA A 16 -7.24 7.25 21.31
CA ALA A 16 -8.55 7.43 20.69
C ALA A 16 -9.35 8.59 21.31
N ASP A 17 -9.12 8.86 22.60
CA ASP A 17 -9.82 9.89 23.38
C ASP A 17 -9.15 11.28 23.32
N ASP A 18 -8.06 11.45 22.56
CA ASP A 18 -7.39 12.75 22.44
C ASP A 18 -8.19 13.69 21.52
N GLU A 19 -8.96 14.59 22.14
CA GLU A 19 -9.83 15.56 21.45
C GLU A 19 -9.08 16.42 20.41
N ARG A 20 -7.78 16.65 20.59
CA ARG A 20 -6.97 17.43 19.65
C ARG A 20 -6.87 16.77 18.27
N TYR A 21 -6.98 15.45 18.23
CA TYR A 21 -6.84 14.65 17.01
C TYR A 21 -8.14 13.95 16.60
N ALA A 22 -9.22 14.13 17.37
CA ALA A 22 -10.49 13.41 17.22
C ALA A 22 -11.02 13.41 15.77
N VAL A 23 -11.01 14.56 15.10
CA VAL A 23 -11.53 14.67 13.71
C VAL A 23 -10.75 13.81 12.72
N VAL A 24 -9.42 13.76 12.85
CA VAL A 24 -8.58 12.94 11.96
C VAL A 24 -8.67 11.46 12.36
N THR A 25 -8.71 11.16 13.66
CA THR A 25 -8.89 9.80 14.18
C THR A 25 -10.22 9.19 13.73
N GLU A 26 -11.31 9.97 13.78
CA GLU A 26 -12.63 9.55 13.30
C GLU A 26 -12.63 9.28 11.80
N ALA A 27 -12.02 10.17 11.00
CA ALA A 27 -11.92 9.99 9.56
C ALA A 27 -11.09 8.73 9.19
N ARG A 28 -10.01 8.46 9.92
CA ARG A 28 -9.19 7.25 9.78
C ARG A 28 -9.96 5.98 10.13
N GLY A 29 -10.71 6.01 11.23
CA GLY A 29 -11.61 4.92 11.62
C GLY A 29 -12.68 4.65 10.55
N SER A 30 -13.28 5.73 10.03
CA SER A 30 -14.27 5.67 8.94
C SER A 30 -13.69 5.09 7.65
N LEU A 31 -12.46 5.48 7.28
CA LEU A 31 -11.75 4.93 6.12
C LEU A 31 -11.50 3.42 6.28
N THR A 32 -11.01 3.00 7.44
CA THR A 32 -10.76 1.58 7.75
C THR A 32 -12.06 0.78 7.66
N LYS A 33 -13.14 1.29 8.27
CA LYS A 33 -14.47 0.69 8.22
C LYS A 33 -14.99 0.59 6.79
N ALA A 34 -14.87 1.66 5.99
CA ALA A 34 -15.30 1.66 4.60
C ALA A 34 -14.55 0.62 3.75
N LYS A 35 -13.25 0.40 4.00
CA LYS A 35 -12.48 -0.65 3.32
C LYS A 35 -12.96 -2.06 3.72
N LEU A 36 -13.21 -2.30 4.99
CA LEU A 36 -13.74 -3.58 5.49
C LEU A 36 -15.13 -3.87 4.94
N GLU A 37 -16.05 -2.91 5.01
CA GLU A 37 -17.40 -3.03 4.46
C GLU A 37 -17.36 -3.24 2.94
N ALA A 38 -16.47 -2.54 2.23
CA ALA A 38 -16.31 -2.74 0.80
C ALA A 38 -15.76 -4.14 0.46
N LEU A 39 -14.88 -4.71 1.29
CA LEU A 39 -14.39 -6.09 1.10
C LEU A 39 -15.51 -7.12 1.31
N ASP A 40 -16.36 -6.92 2.33
CA ASP A 40 -17.52 -7.77 2.61
C ASP A 40 -18.57 -7.67 1.49
N GLN A 41 -18.92 -6.45 1.06
CA GLN A 41 -19.95 -6.24 0.04
C GLN A 41 -19.62 -6.85 -1.33
N VAL A 42 -18.35 -6.97 -1.65
CA VAL A 42 -17.91 -7.48 -2.96
C VAL A 42 -17.68 -8.98 -2.95
N GLU A 43 -17.69 -9.60 -1.77
CA GLU A 43 -17.54 -11.02 -1.62
C GLU A 43 -18.74 -11.74 -2.27
N GLY A 44 -18.46 -12.67 -3.18
CA GLY A 44 -19.49 -13.44 -3.88
C GLY A 44 -20.26 -12.71 -4.98
N LEU A 45 -19.98 -11.42 -5.26
CA LEU A 45 -20.56 -10.72 -6.41
C LEU A 45 -19.95 -11.18 -7.73
N ASP A 46 -20.79 -11.26 -8.77
CA ASP A 46 -20.34 -11.47 -10.14
C ASP A 46 -19.80 -10.16 -10.77
N GLU A 47 -19.24 -10.25 -11.97
CA GLU A 47 -18.66 -9.09 -12.65
C GLU A 47 -19.68 -7.95 -12.87
N GLY A 48 -20.94 -8.29 -13.12
CA GLY A 48 -22.02 -7.32 -13.30
C GLY A 48 -22.33 -6.56 -12.01
N GLY A 49 -22.47 -7.27 -10.89
CA GLY A 49 -22.67 -6.69 -9.56
C GLY A 49 -21.49 -5.81 -9.14
N LEU A 50 -20.26 -6.28 -9.34
CA LEU A 50 -19.06 -5.50 -9.05
C LEU A 50 -19.04 -4.17 -9.81
N ARG A 51 -19.35 -4.17 -11.11
CA ARG A 51 -19.37 -2.93 -11.92
C ARG A 51 -20.38 -1.90 -11.42
N LEU A 52 -21.46 -2.34 -10.76
CA LEU A 52 -22.47 -1.46 -10.19
C LEU A 52 -21.99 -0.79 -8.89
N VAL A 53 -21.34 -1.54 -8.00
CA VAL A 53 -21.03 -1.07 -6.64
C VAL A 53 -19.62 -0.47 -6.50
N MET A 54 -18.64 -1.02 -7.22
CA MET A 54 -17.22 -0.68 -7.02
C MET A 54 -16.87 0.79 -7.27
N PRO A 55 -17.42 1.46 -8.30
CA PRO A 55 -17.13 2.88 -8.52
C PRO A 55 -17.53 3.76 -7.33
N GLY A 56 -18.67 3.46 -6.69
CA GLY A 56 -19.17 4.20 -5.52
C GLY A 56 -18.30 3.95 -4.29
N LEU A 57 -18.03 2.69 -3.99
CA LEU A 57 -17.19 2.29 -2.85
C LEU A 57 -15.77 2.87 -2.96
N TYR A 58 -15.16 2.78 -4.14
CA TYR A 58 -13.83 3.34 -4.37
C TYR A 58 -13.81 4.87 -4.27
N GLN A 59 -14.83 5.57 -4.78
CA GLN A 59 -14.96 7.02 -4.62
C GLN A 59 -15.08 7.43 -3.16
N GLN A 60 -15.82 6.67 -2.34
CA GLN A 60 -15.93 6.92 -0.91
C GLN A 60 -14.57 6.75 -0.22
N ILE A 61 -13.86 5.64 -0.49
CA ILE A 61 -12.53 5.37 0.07
C ILE A 61 -11.56 6.52 -0.24
N VAL A 62 -11.40 6.87 -1.52
CA VAL A 62 -10.49 7.95 -1.95
C VAL A 62 -10.96 9.32 -1.42
N GLY A 63 -12.28 9.54 -1.37
CA GLY A 63 -12.88 10.75 -0.80
C GLY A 63 -12.52 10.95 0.66
N THR A 64 -12.57 9.89 1.48
CA THR A 64 -12.15 9.96 2.88
C THR A 64 -10.64 10.16 3.02
N THR A 65 -9.81 9.54 2.17
CA THR A 65 -8.36 9.83 2.13
C THR A 65 -8.10 11.31 1.82
N ILE A 66 -8.84 11.92 0.89
CA ILE A 66 -8.75 13.36 0.57
C ILE A 66 -9.10 14.20 1.81
N GLN A 67 -10.13 13.83 2.56
CA GLN A 67 -10.55 14.55 3.78
C GLN A 67 -9.48 14.48 4.88
N ILE A 68 -8.79 13.35 5.02
CA ILE A 68 -7.65 13.21 5.95
C ILE A 68 -6.50 14.09 5.46
N ALA A 69 -6.08 13.93 4.21
CA ALA A 69 -4.98 14.70 3.60
C ALA A 69 -5.21 16.21 3.64
N ALA A 70 -6.45 16.68 3.51
CA ALA A 70 -6.78 18.10 3.63
C ALA A 70 -6.45 18.69 5.00
N ARG A 71 -6.51 17.89 6.07
CA ARG A 71 -6.26 18.32 7.46
C ARG A 71 -4.79 18.21 7.85
N VAL A 72 -4.10 17.16 7.40
CA VAL A 72 -2.73 16.85 7.86
C VAL A 72 -1.66 17.01 6.78
N GLY A 73 -2.06 17.25 5.53
CA GLY A 73 -1.17 17.23 4.37
C GLY A 73 -1.23 15.89 3.63
N VAL A 74 -0.94 15.90 2.33
CA VAL A 74 -1.03 14.71 1.47
C VAL A 74 -0.07 13.62 1.94
N ALA A 75 1.19 13.96 2.19
CA ALA A 75 2.18 12.96 2.60
C ALA A 75 1.83 12.32 3.95
N VAL A 76 1.41 13.13 4.93
CA VAL A 76 1.03 12.63 6.26
C VAL A 76 -0.24 11.79 6.17
N GLY A 77 -1.25 12.22 5.42
CA GLY A 77 -2.50 11.48 5.25
C GLY A 77 -2.29 10.10 4.65
N LEU A 78 -1.46 9.99 3.61
CA LEU A 78 -1.10 8.71 2.98
C LEU A 78 -0.28 7.81 3.92
N ALA A 79 0.63 8.38 4.69
CA ALA A 79 1.41 7.63 5.67
C ALA A 79 0.52 7.08 6.80
N LEU A 80 -0.44 7.88 7.30
CA LEU A 80 -1.42 7.42 8.29
C LEU A 80 -2.31 6.32 7.74
N GLU A 81 -2.79 6.48 6.50
CA GLU A 81 -3.56 5.43 5.82
C GLU A 81 -2.75 4.12 5.75
N ALA A 82 -1.48 4.16 5.34
CA ALA A 82 -0.65 2.97 5.24
C ALA A 82 -0.44 2.27 6.61
N VAL A 83 -0.29 3.04 7.69
CA VAL A 83 -0.24 2.51 9.07
C VAL A 83 -1.54 1.81 9.43
N ASP A 84 -2.68 2.42 9.12
CA ASP A 84 -4.00 1.87 9.43
C ASP A 84 -4.30 0.61 8.59
N GLU A 85 -3.87 0.57 7.33
CA GLU A 85 -3.92 -0.61 6.47
C GLU A 85 -3.11 -1.77 7.07
N LEU A 86 -1.87 -1.53 7.50
CA LEU A 86 -1.04 -2.57 8.12
C LEU A 86 -1.65 -3.06 9.45
N ARG A 87 -2.26 -2.17 10.22
CA ARG A 87 -2.87 -2.50 11.51
C ARG A 87 -4.13 -3.36 11.36
N SER A 88 -4.99 -2.98 10.41
CA SER A 88 -6.32 -3.58 10.20
C SER A 88 -6.35 -4.71 9.18
N GLU A 89 -5.29 -4.84 8.38
CA GLU A 89 -5.22 -5.73 7.21
C GLU A 89 -6.25 -5.40 6.11
N ALA A 90 -6.93 -4.25 6.22
CA ALA A 90 -7.88 -3.75 5.25
C ALA A 90 -7.20 -2.75 4.32
N ALA A 91 -6.78 -3.21 3.14
CA ALA A 91 -6.15 -2.39 2.11
C ALA A 91 -6.82 -2.58 0.75
N ILE A 92 -6.62 -1.63 -0.17
CA ILE A 92 -7.03 -1.81 -1.56
C ILE A 92 -6.32 -3.03 -2.20
N GLY A 93 -5.14 -3.41 -1.68
CA GLY A 93 -4.42 -4.63 -2.06
C GLY A 93 -5.16 -5.94 -1.72
N SER A 94 -6.14 -5.91 -0.81
CA SER A 94 -6.88 -7.09 -0.37
C SER A 94 -8.00 -7.50 -1.35
N PHE A 95 -8.45 -6.59 -2.21
CA PHE A 95 -9.46 -6.89 -3.25
C PHE A 95 -8.91 -7.88 -4.30
N SER A 96 -9.79 -8.54 -5.05
CA SER A 96 -9.35 -9.36 -6.18
C SER A 96 -8.86 -8.48 -7.34
N ARG A 97 -8.08 -9.05 -8.25
CA ARG A 97 -7.58 -8.35 -9.44
C ARG A 97 -8.71 -7.76 -10.31
N PRO A 98 -9.78 -8.52 -10.67
CA PRO A 98 -10.89 -7.96 -11.44
C PRO A 98 -11.56 -6.75 -10.78
N VAL A 99 -11.65 -6.77 -9.45
CA VAL A 99 -12.21 -5.64 -8.69
C VAL A 99 -11.30 -4.41 -8.78
N ARG A 100 -9.98 -4.58 -8.63
CA ARG A 100 -9.03 -3.48 -8.76
C ARG A 100 -8.97 -2.90 -10.18
N ASP A 101 -9.14 -3.72 -11.22
CA ASP A 101 -9.20 -3.24 -12.61
C ASP A 101 -10.37 -2.22 -12.79
N GLN A 102 -11.52 -2.47 -12.15
CA GLN A 102 -12.65 -1.53 -12.16
C GLN A 102 -12.38 -0.24 -11.36
N MET A 103 -11.62 -0.34 -10.26
CA MET A 103 -11.20 0.84 -9.50
C MET A 103 -10.28 1.75 -10.33
N THR A 104 -9.42 1.18 -11.19
CA THR A 104 -8.51 1.96 -12.04
C THR A 104 -9.26 2.92 -12.96
N GLU A 105 -10.34 2.47 -13.62
CA GLU A 105 -11.16 3.32 -14.47
C GLU A 105 -11.77 4.49 -13.68
N THR A 106 -12.26 4.18 -12.48
CA THR A 106 -12.83 5.18 -11.57
C THR A 106 -11.77 6.19 -11.12
N GLY A 107 -10.57 5.74 -10.76
CA GLY A 107 -9.45 6.60 -10.34
C GLY A 107 -9.03 7.58 -11.45
N VAL A 108 -8.95 7.11 -12.69
CA VAL A 108 -8.65 7.98 -13.86
C VAL A 108 -9.74 9.04 -14.04
N ALA A 109 -11.02 8.68 -13.85
CA ALA A 109 -12.12 9.62 -13.94
C ALA A 109 -12.08 10.67 -12.80
N MET A 110 -11.79 10.26 -11.56
CA MET A 110 -11.73 11.14 -10.39
C MET A 110 -10.68 12.25 -10.55
N LYS A 111 -9.48 11.91 -11.06
CA LYS A 111 -8.41 12.88 -11.34
C LYS A 111 -8.89 14.08 -12.17
N ARG A 112 -9.79 13.84 -13.13
CA ARG A 112 -10.31 14.88 -14.05
C ARG A 112 -11.42 15.74 -13.45
N ARG A 113 -12.12 15.24 -12.42
CA ARG A 113 -13.33 15.89 -11.86
C ARG A 113 -13.04 16.86 -10.73
N HIS A 114 -11.98 16.64 -9.95
CA HIS A 114 -11.70 17.48 -8.79
C HIS A 114 -11.15 18.85 -9.17
N SER A 115 -11.64 19.91 -8.51
CA SER A 115 -11.09 21.26 -8.62
C SER A 115 -9.96 21.52 -7.63
N SER A 116 -9.99 20.88 -6.45
CA SER A 116 -8.97 21.03 -5.40
C SER A 116 -7.63 20.39 -5.77
N ARG A 117 -6.52 21.10 -5.48
CA ARG A 117 -5.15 20.61 -5.67
C ARG A 117 -4.89 19.35 -4.83
N ILE A 118 -5.27 19.35 -3.56
CA ILE A 118 -5.08 18.19 -2.66
C ILE A 118 -5.83 16.97 -3.21
N ALA A 119 -7.08 17.17 -3.64
CA ALA A 119 -7.88 16.10 -4.21
C ALA A 119 -7.26 15.50 -5.47
N LYS A 120 -6.71 16.34 -6.37
CA LYS A 120 -5.98 15.86 -7.56
C LYS A 120 -4.73 15.08 -7.20
N LEU A 121 -3.96 15.54 -6.21
CA LEU A 121 -2.74 14.87 -5.77
C LEU A 121 -3.03 13.50 -5.14
N VAL A 122 -3.99 13.43 -4.22
CA VAL A 122 -4.40 12.16 -3.60
C VAL A 122 -4.96 11.20 -4.65
N ALA A 123 -5.84 11.67 -5.53
CA ALA A 123 -6.39 10.83 -6.60
C ALA A 123 -5.31 10.32 -7.57
N GLU A 124 -4.30 11.14 -7.88
CA GLU A 124 -3.15 10.69 -8.68
C GLU A 124 -2.35 9.62 -7.94
N VAL A 125 -2.01 9.84 -6.66
CA VAL A 125 -1.24 8.88 -5.88
C VAL A 125 -1.98 7.55 -5.75
N GLU A 126 -3.27 7.56 -5.39
CA GLU A 126 -4.04 6.33 -5.25
C GLU A 126 -4.19 5.56 -6.58
N ALA A 127 -4.30 6.28 -7.71
CA ALA A 127 -4.28 5.64 -9.02
C ALA A 127 -2.93 4.98 -9.33
N GLN A 128 -1.81 5.61 -8.97
CA GLN A 128 -0.47 5.01 -9.14
C GLN A 128 -0.27 3.83 -8.19
N ARG A 129 -0.73 3.92 -6.93
CA ARG A 129 -0.70 2.81 -5.96
C ARG A 129 -1.52 1.61 -6.45
N LEU A 130 -2.68 1.84 -7.06
CA LEU A 130 -3.42 0.80 -7.78
C LEU A 130 -2.57 0.17 -8.90
N ALA A 131 -1.89 0.97 -9.72
CA ALA A 131 -1.01 0.45 -10.76
C ALA A 131 0.15 -0.38 -10.17
N TRP A 132 0.76 0.05 -9.08
CA TRP A 132 1.78 -0.72 -8.36
C TRP A 132 1.24 -2.08 -7.94
N ARG A 133 0.07 -2.12 -7.30
CA ARG A 133 -0.57 -3.36 -6.85
C ARG A 133 -0.74 -4.37 -7.99
N HIS A 134 -1.26 -3.93 -9.15
CA HIS A 134 -1.41 -4.81 -10.32
C HIS A 134 -0.08 -5.32 -10.86
N ASN A 135 0.91 -4.43 -11.01
CA ASN A 135 2.21 -4.81 -11.56
C ASN A 135 2.98 -5.74 -10.60
N HIS A 136 2.94 -5.49 -9.29
CA HIS A 136 3.60 -6.32 -8.28
C HIS A 136 2.94 -7.69 -8.11
N GLU A 137 1.62 -7.78 -8.18
CA GLU A 137 0.92 -9.08 -8.20
C GLU A 137 1.42 -9.90 -9.39
N PHE A 138 1.45 -9.29 -10.58
CA PHE A 138 1.87 -9.96 -11.81
C PHE A 138 3.36 -10.33 -11.82
N MET A 139 4.23 -9.46 -11.29
CA MET A 139 5.64 -9.79 -11.05
C MET A 139 5.81 -10.94 -10.07
N SER A 140 5.03 -10.98 -8.99
CA SER A 140 5.14 -12.05 -8.00
C SER A 140 4.75 -13.41 -8.63
N TRP A 141 3.71 -13.42 -9.46
CA TRP A 141 3.26 -14.63 -10.15
C TRP A 141 4.28 -15.09 -11.18
N LEU A 142 4.70 -14.22 -12.10
CA LEU A 142 5.66 -14.62 -13.14
C LEU A 142 7.07 -14.87 -12.59
N GLY A 143 7.49 -14.14 -11.55
CA GLY A 143 8.82 -14.23 -10.98
C GLY A 143 9.02 -15.47 -10.11
N PHE A 144 8.04 -15.81 -9.27
CA PHE A 144 8.26 -16.77 -8.17
C PHE A 144 7.40 -18.03 -8.25
N ARG A 145 6.29 -18.04 -9.01
CA ARG A 145 5.41 -19.21 -9.10
C ARG A 145 5.98 -20.26 -10.06
N ARG A 146 6.96 -21.05 -9.62
CA ARG A 146 7.73 -22.02 -10.42
C ARG A 146 6.94 -23.26 -10.85
N ASP A 147 5.86 -23.55 -10.14
CA ASP A 147 5.03 -24.76 -10.23
C ASP A 147 3.83 -24.63 -11.19
N ASP A 148 3.52 -23.45 -11.72
CA ASP A 148 2.40 -23.25 -12.65
C ASP A 148 2.79 -23.60 -14.10
N GLU A 149 2.33 -24.76 -14.57
CA GLU A 149 2.57 -25.26 -15.93
C GLU A 149 2.01 -24.32 -17.02
N ARG A 150 1.03 -23.45 -16.71
CA ARG A 150 0.51 -22.45 -17.66
C ARG A 150 1.51 -21.34 -17.95
N TYR A 151 2.51 -21.18 -17.07
CA TYR A 151 3.55 -20.14 -17.15
C TYR A 151 4.95 -20.77 -16.97
N PRO A 152 5.39 -21.59 -17.95
CA PRO A 152 6.67 -22.28 -17.87
C PRO A 152 7.84 -21.30 -17.82
N ALA A 153 8.95 -21.73 -17.21
CA ALA A 153 10.11 -20.88 -16.95
C ALA A 153 10.65 -20.16 -18.19
N ALA A 154 10.66 -20.86 -19.34
CA ALA A 154 11.21 -20.36 -20.60
C ALA A 154 10.50 -19.09 -21.12
N ASP A 155 9.19 -18.95 -20.89
CA ASP A 155 8.40 -17.85 -21.46
C ASP A 155 8.25 -16.65 -20.52
N ARG A 156 8.69 -16.75 -19.26
CA ARG A 156 8.45 -15.73 -18.22
C ARG A 156 9.00 -14.38 -18.61
N ARG A 157 10.24 -14.35 -19.11
CA ARG A 157 10.89 -13.12 -19.56
C ARG A 157 10.10 -12.47 -20.70
N ALA A 158 9.77 -13.24 -21.74
CA ALA A 158 9.01 -12.74 -22.89
C ALA A 158 7.65 -12.19 -22.45
N ARG A 159 6.99 -12.82 -21.46
CA ARG A 159 5.75 -12.30 -20.88
C ARG A 159 5.99 -10.99 -20.13
N LEU A 160 6.94 -10.92 -19.20
CA LEU A 160 7.27 -9.69 -18.47
C LEU A 160 7.53 -8.51 -19.44
N GLU A 161 8.23 -8.76 -20.54
CA GLU A 161 8.49 -7.80 -21.62
C GLU A 161 7.20 -7.43 -22.38
N ALA A 162 6.37 -8.40 -22.76
CA ALA A 162 5.09 -8.14 -23.45
C ALA A 162 4.12 -7.29 -22.61
N PHE A 163 4.09 -7.50 -21.29
CA PHE A 163 3.29 -6.71 -20.36
C PHE A 163 3.90 -5.34 -20.04
N LYS A 164 5.14 -5.05 -20.49
CA LYS A 164 5.86 -3.78 -20.28
C LYS A 164 5.93 -3.37 -18.82
N ILE A 165 6.08 -4.34 -17.91
CA ILE A 165 5.98 -4.10 -16.47
C ILE A 165 7.10 -3.17 -15.99
N VAL A 166 8.32 -3.40 -16.48
CA VAL A 166 9.50 -2.60 -16.12
C VAL A 166 9.26 -1.13 -16.46
N ASP A 167 8.90 -0.84 -17.72
CA ASP A 167 8.62 0.53 -18.16
C ASP A 167 7.49 1.19 -17.37
N ARG A 168 6.41 0.46 -17.08
CA ARG A 168 5.26 0.96 -16.33
C ARG A 168 5.61 1.30 -14.89
N LEU A 169 6.32 0.40 -14.20
CA LEU A 169 6.75 0.62 -12.82
C LEU A 169 7.76 1.75 -12.73
N LEU A 170 8.74 1.83 -13.64
CA LEU A 170 9.74 2.90 -13.63
C LEU A 170 9.09 4.28 -13.81
N ARG A 171 8.19 4.44 -14.79
CA ARG A 171 7.46 5.70 -14.99
C ARG A 171 6.60 6.07 -13.78
N SER A 172 5.94 5.08 -13.17
CA SER A 172 5.12 5.31 -11.99
C SER A 172 5.97 5.73 -10.78
N ARG A 173 7.13 5.09 -10.57
CA ARG A 173 8.10 5.45 -9.53
C ARG A 173 8.67 6.84 -9.70
N GLU A 174 9.03 7.23 -10.93
CA GLU A 174 9.49 8.58 -11.24
C GLU A 174 8.42 9.61 -10.91
N ALA A 175 7.18 9.39 -11.35
CA ALA A 175 6.05 10.27 -11.09
C ALA A 175 5.78 10.43 -9.59
N ILE A 176 5.73 9.34 -8.83
CA ILE A 176 5.42 9.40 -7.40
C ILE A 176 6.60 9.92 -6.58
N SER A 177 7.84 9.59 -6.94
CA SER A 177 9.03 10.14 -6.27
C SER A 177 9.09 11.66 -6.43
N ALA A 178 8.67 12.20 -7.59
CA ALA A 178 8.58 13.64 -7.80
C ALA A 178 7.49 14.30 -6.94
N LEU A 179 6.39 13.59 -6.65
CA LEU A 179 5.27 14.10 -5.86
C LEU A 179 5.48 13.99 -4.35
N LEU A 180 6.00 12.87 -3.87
CA LEU A 180 6.06 12.52 -2.45
C LEU A 180 7.49 12.52 -1.89
N GLY A 181 8.50 12.66 -2.74
CA GLY A 181 9.89 12.40 -2.36
C GLY A 181 10.19 10.90 -2.46
N HIS A 182 11.43 10.59 -2.84
CA HIS A 182 11.86 9.21 -3.08
C HIS A 182 11.70 8.29 -1.86
N PRO A 183 12.08 8.67 -0.62
CA PRO A 183 11.95 7.78 0.53
C PRO A 183 10.51 7.36 0.84
N LEU A 184 9.55 8.29 0.71
CA LEU A 184 8.14 8.01 0.99
C LEU A 184 7.53 7.15 -0.13
N ALA A 185 7.87 7.43 -1.38
CA ALA A 185 7.46 6.61 -2.52
C ALA A 185 7.88 5.14 -2.36
N VAL A 186 9.15 4.90 -1.97
CA VAL A 186 9.69 3.56 -1.74
C VAL A 186 8.96 2.87 -0.58
N ALA A 187 8.75 3.56 0.55
CA ALA A 187 8.06 2.99 1.70
C ALA A 187 6.62 2.57 1.36
N LEU A 188 5.88 3.41 0.62
CA LEU A 188 4.50 3.14 0.21
C LEU A 188 4.41 2.01 -0.83
N GLU A 189 5.29 1.99 -1.84
CA GLU A 189 5.29 0.92 -2.85
C GLU A 189 5.60 -0.44 -2.22
N ALA A 190 6.59 -0.47 -1.32
CA ALA A 190 6.97 -1.68 -0.61
C ALA A 190 5.84 -2.18 0.32
N HIS A 191 5.14 -1.25 0.98
CA HIS A 191 3.92 -1.54 1.75
C HIS A 191 2.80 -2.08 0.88
N ASP A 192 2.48 -1.44 -0.25
CA ASP A 192 1.44 -1.90 -1.16
C ASP A 192 1.71 -3.32 -1.66
N ARG A 193 2.96 -3.62 -2.01
CA ARG A 193 3.37 -5.00 -2.36
C ARG A 193 3.13 -5.98 -1.21
N PHE A 194 3.46 -5.59 0.03
CA PHE A 194 3.25 -6.41 1.22
C PHE A 194 1.78 -6.51 1.66
N MET A 195 0.90 -5.63 1.22
CA MET A 195 -0.54 -5.70 1.52
C MET A 195 -1.36 -6.38 0.41
N LEU A 196 -0.72 -6.85 -0.65
CA LEU A 196 -1.40 -7.60 -1.72
C LEU A 196 -1.92 -8.94 -1.21
N GLY A 197 -3.24 -9.14 -1.24
CA GLY A 197 -3.88 -10.40 -0.85
C GLY A 197 -3.48 -11.58 -1.73
N ASN A 198 -3.32 -11.34 -3.04
CA ASN A 198 -3.02 -12.35 -4.05
C ASN A 198 -1.54 -12.44 -4.45
N ARG A 199 -0.63 -11.80 -3.70
CA ARG A 199 0.81 -11.92 -4.03
C ARG A 199 1.25 -13.37 -3.89
N TRP A 200 2.15 -13.81 -4.77
CA TRP A 200 2.89 -15.03 -4.51
C TRP A 200 3.93 -14.77 -3.43
N ARG A 201 3.89 -15.57 -2.37
CA ARG A 201 4.83 -15.49 -1.24
C ARG A 201 5.95 -16.50 -1.45
N LEU A 202 7.14 -16.18 -0.97
CA LEU A 202 8.25 -17.13 -0.91
C LEU A 202 7.92 -18.17 0.18
N ASP A 203 7.65 -19.42 -0.22
CA ASP A 203 7.35 -20.51 0.72
C ASP A 203 8.61 -20.87 1.53
N PRO A 204 8.65 -20.65 2.85
CA PRO A 204 9.84 -20.91 3.67
C PRO A 204 10.23 -22.39 3.72
N ARG A 205 9.34 -23.32 3.32
CA ARG A 205 9.61 -24.76 3.28
C ARG A 205 10.39 -25.17 2.03
N VAL A 206 10.44 -24.31 1.02
CA VAL A 206 11.24 -24.51 -0.20
C VAL A 206 12.62 -23.90 0.03
N PRO A 207 13.72 -24.69 0.01
CA PRO A 207 15.06 -24.21 0.33
C PRO A 207 15.51 -22.99 -0.49
N GLU A 208 15.17 -22.95 -1.78
CA GLU A 208 15.51 -21.84 -2.67
C GLU A 208 14.80 -20.54 -2.27
N HIS A 209 13.51 -20.63 -1.92
CA HIS A 209 12.74 -19.49 -1.46
C HIS A 209 13.27 -18.95 -0.13
N ALA A 210 13.72 -19.83 0.78
CA ALA A 210 14.36 -19.42 2.02
C ALA A 210 15.59 -18.55 1.70
N VAL A 211 16.50 -19.02 0.85
CA VAL A 211 17.69 -18.26 0.43
C VAL A 211 17.31 -16.92 -0.23
N GLU A 212 16.35 -16.94 -1.16
CA GLU A 212 15.88 -15.73 -1.85
C GLU A 212 15.31 -14.68 -0.90
N SER A 213 14.57 -15.10 0.12
CA SER A 213 13.98 -14.18 1.10
C SER A 213 15.04 -13.42 1.92
N PHE A 214 16.22 -14.02 2.14
CA PHE A 214 17.35 -13.37 2.80
C PHE A 214 18.18 -12.49 1.85
N ILE A 215 18.43 -12.95 0.63
CA ILE A 215 19.35 -12.27 -0.30
C ILE A 215 18.69 -11.08 -0.99
N TRP A 216 17.41 -11.17 -1.37
CA TRP A 216 16.79 -10.12 -2.18
C TRP A 216 16.78 -8.73 -1.54
N PRO A 217 16.45 -8.57 -0.26
CA PRO A 217 16.56 -7.28 0.43
C PRO A 217 17.98 -6.69 0.39
N LEU A 218 19.00 -7.55 0.45
CA LEU A 218 20.41 -7.13 0.49
C LEU A 218 20.94 -6.68 -0.87
N LEU A 219 20.43 -7.26 -1.97
CA LEU A 219 20.84 -6.90 -3.33
C LEU A 219 20.25 -5.57 -3.83
N GLY A 220 19.23 -5.03 -3.15
CA GLY A 220 18.52 -3.82 -3.58
C GLY A 220 19.23 -2.50 -3.30
N PHE A 221 20.44 -2.51 -2.71
CA PHE A 221 21.19 -1.34 -2.26
C PHE A 221 20.35 -0.31 -1.49
N GLN A 222 19.41 -0.82 -0.67
CA GLN A 222 18.52 -0.01 0.15
C GLN A 222 19.18 0.34 1.49
N THR A 223 18.62 1.32 2.19
CA THR A 223 19.09 1.66 3.54
C THR A 223 18.87 0.48 4.50
N ALA A 224 19.65 0.43 5.58
CA ALA A 224 19.52 -0.62 6.59
C ALA A 224 18.09 -0.73 7.15
N GLU A 225 17.41 0.41 7.33
CA GLU A 225 16.02 0.47 7.78
C GLU A 225 15.05 -0.21 6.79
N VAL A 226 15.15 0.11 5.50
CA VAL A 226 14.32 -0.51 4.45
C VAL A 226 14.61 -2.01 4.37
N THR A 227 15.87 -2.42 4.45
CA THR A 227 16.25 -3.84 4.42
C THR A 227 15.70 -4.61 5.61
N GLN A 228 15.73 -4.03 6.82
CA GLN A 228 15.23 -4.67 8.04
C GLN A 228 13.72 -4.90 7.99
N ILE A 229 12.94 -3.91 7.54
CA ILE A 229 11.49 -4.09 7.40
C ILE A 229 11.13 -5.12 6.35
N GLU A 230 11.88 -5.17 5.23
CA GLU A 230 11.70 -6.18 4.19
C GLU A 230 11.97 -7.60 4.70
N LEU A 231 13.06 -7.81 5.45
CA LEU A 231 13.32 -9.07 6.12
C LEU A 231 12.21 -9.43 7.12
N ALA A 232 11.72 -8.46 7.89
CA ALA A 232 10.63 -8.70 8.84
C ALA A 232 9.31 -9.08 8.13
N ARG A 233 9.03 -8.50 6.94
CA ARG A 233 7.87 -8.84 6.11
C ARG A 233 7.94 -10.29 5.62
N TYR A 234 9.11 -10.73 5.15
CA TYR A 234 9.30 -12.14 4.76
C TYR A 234 9.15 -13.09 5.95
N HIS A 235 9.67 -12.74 7.12
CA HIS A 235 9.47 -13.53 8.34
C HIS A 235 7.99 -13.62 8.72
N TYR A 236 7.24 -12.52 8.62
CA TYR A 236 5.80 -12.54 8.87
C TYR A 236 5.07 -13.45 7.89
N ASP A 237 5.37 -13.36 6.59
CA ASP A 237 4.78 -14.24 5.57
C ASP A 237 5.09 -15.72 5.85
N ALA A 238 6.31 -16.04 6.29
CA ALA A 238 6.72 -17.37 6.68
C ALA A 238 5.95 -17.90 7.91
N LEU A 239 5.73 -17.05 8.92
CA LEU A 239 4.94 -17.39 10.10
C LEU A 239 3.48 -17.67 9.76
N VAL A 240 2.89 -16.86 8.88
CA VAL A 240 1.51 -17.08 8.40
C VAL A 240 1.43 -18.40 7.64
N ALA A 241 2.40 -18.70 6.76
CA ALA A 241 2.44 -19.97 6.03
C ALA A 241 2.63 -21.20 6.93
N ALA A 242 3.33 -21.04 8.07
CA ALA A 242 3.53 -22.07 9.07
C ALA A 242 2.29 -22.31 9.96
N GLY A 243 1.21 -21.52 9.79
CA GLY A 243 0.00 -21.66 10.60
C GLY A 243 0.16 -21.14 12.03
N ALA A 244 0.99 -20.11 12.23
CA ALA A 244 1.14 -19.46 13.54
C ALA A 244 -0.20 -18.97 14.09
N ASP A 245 -0.37 -19.07 15.41
CA ASP A 245 -1.58 -18.62 16.10
C ASP A 245 -1.77 -17.09 16.02
N ASP A 246 -3.00 -16.65 16.30
CA ASP A 246 -3.38 -15.23 16.21
C ASP A 246 -2.55 -14.33 17.12
N ALA A 247 -2.21 -14.77 18.34
CA ALA A 247 -1.44 -13.95 19.27
C ALA A 247 -0.03 -13.70 18.74
N THR A 248 0.62 -14.75 18.22
CA THR A 248 1.93 -14.67 17.56
C THR A 248 1.89 -13.76 16.34
N ARG A 249 0.86 -13.89 15.49
CA ARG A 249 0.67 -13.03 14.31
C ARG A 249 0.47 -11.56 14.70
N VAL A 250 -0.40 -11.29 15.68
CA VAL A 250 -0.67 -9.94 16.18
C VAL A 250 0.59 -9.30 16.76
N GLN A 251 1.36 -10.03 17.56
CA GLN A 251 2.62 -9.54 18.11
C GLN A 251 3.59 -9.15 16.99
N LYS A 252 3.81 -10.04 16.01
CA LYS A 252 4.76 -9.80 14.92
C LYS A 252 4.32 -8.68 13.99
N ARG A 253 3.01 -8.52 13.78
CA ARG A 253 2.46 -7.37 13.08
C ARG A 253 2.69 -6.06 13.84
N GLY A 254 2.61 -6.07 15.17
CA GLY A 254 2.95 -4.92 16.02
C GLY A 254 4.42 -4.50 15.92
N GLU A 255 5.34 -5.47 15.88
CA GLU A 255 6.78 -5.23 15.63
C GLU A 255 6.99 -4.59 14.23
N LEU A 256 6.35 -5.16 13.20
CA LEU A 256 6.37 -4.62 11.83
C LEU A 256 5.81 -3.19 11.76
N LEU A 257 4.68 -2.94 12.42
CA LEU A 257 4.05 -1.63 12.47
C LEU A 257 4.98 -0.58 13.07
N THR A 258 5.75 -0.96 14.09
CA THR A 258 6.71 -0.07 14.76
C THR A 258 7.86 0.30 13.82
N LEU A 259 8.43 -0.70 13.13
CA LEU A 259 9.47 -0.46 12.10
C LEU A 259 8.93 0.40 10.95
N PHE A 260 7.70 0.13 10.50
CA PHE A 260 7.09 0.85 9.40
C PHE A 260 6.77 2.30 9.75
N ALA A 261 6.21 2.56 10.93
CA ALA A 261 5.96 3.91 11.41
C ALA A 261 7.26 4.72 11.50
N LYS A 262 8.36 4.10 11.94
CA LYS A 262 9.68 4.74 11.97
C LYS A 262 10.17 5.08 10.55
N GLN A 263 10.06 4.15 9.61
CA GLN A 263 10.43 4.36 8.21
C GLN A 263 9.65 5.51 7.59
N LEU A 264 8.33 5.54 7.80
CA LEU A 264 7.45 6.61 7.31
C LEU A 264 7.82 7.95 7.95
N ALA A 265 8.06 8.00 9.26
CA ALA A 265 8.47 9.23 9.95
C ALA A 265 9.77 9.81 9.38
N ASN A 266 10.78 8.97 9.11
CA ASN A 266 12.04 9.39 8.50
C ASN A 266 11.83 9.82 7.04
N ALA A 267 10.99 9.11 6.30
CA ALA A 267 10.66 9.47 4.92
C ALA A 267 9.96 10.83 4.82
N LEU A 268 9.12 11.17 5.81
CA LEU A 268 8.41 12.44 5.88
C LEU A 268 9.32 13.66 6.06
N GLU A 269 10.57 13.49 6.47
CA GLU A 269 11.57 14.58 6.51
C GLU A 269 12.04 15.01 5.11
N HIS A 270 11.80 14.18 4.11
CA HIS A 270 12.33 14.33 2.75
C HIS A 270 11.25 14.64 1.70
N VAL A 271 10.04 14.99 2.15
CA VAL A 271 8.93 15.29 1.24
C VAL A 271 9.10 16.68 0.62
N PRO A 272 8.68 16.88 -0.64
CA PRO A 272 8.69 18.21 -1.27
C PRO A 272 7.83 19.22 -0.51
N GLU A 273 8.20 20.50 -0.61
CA GLU A 273 7.46 21.59 0.01
C GLU A 273 5.99 21.65 -0.45
N GLY A 274 5.09 21.94 0.49
CA GLY A 274 3.65 22.07 0.22
C GLY A 274 2.89 20.74 0.08
N ILE A 275 3.55 19.59 0.27
CA ILE A 275 2.92 18.25 0.28
C ILE A 275 2.71 17.75 1.72
N GLY A 276 3.58 18.15 2.65
CA GLY A 276 3.55 17.74 4.05
C GLY A 276 2.69 18.60 4.99
N THR A 277 2.05 19.66 4.49
CA THR A 277 1.25 20.59 5.30
C THR A 277 -0.23 20.52 4.93
N GLY A 278 -1.10 20.37 5.93
CA GLY A 278 -2.55 20.46 5.79
C GLY A 278 -3.07 21.89 5.94
N VAL A 279 -4.38 22.06 5.89
CA VAL A 279 -5.04 23.31 6.30
C VAL A 279 -4.97 23.36 7.84
N VAL A 280 -4.23 24.35 8.36
CA VAL A 280 -4.18 24.70 9.79
C VAL A 280 -5.52 25.29 10.20
#